data_AF-A0A2J6HHP1-F1
#
_entry.id   AF-A0A2J6HHP1-F1
#
_cell.length_a   1.000
_cell.length_b   1.000
_cell.length_c   1.000
_cell.angle_alpha   90.00
_cell.angle_beta   90.00
_cell.angle_gamma   90.00
#
_symmetry.space_group_name_H-M   'P 1'
#
loop_
_entity.id
_entity.type
_entity.pdbx_description
1 polymer ?
#
loop_
_entity_poly.entity_id
_entity_poly.type
_entity_poly.pdbx_seq_one_letter_code
_entity_poly.pdbx_strand_id
1 'polypeptide(L)' 'GHCSNLVNSLKEHNSGKTKSIRPFIPFKYVYYEEYTNREEAIEREKYFKTAAGRRFLKAKIKL' A
#
# COMPACT_ATOMS: atom_id res chain seq x y z
N GLY A 1 3.41 1.36 -1.52
CA GLY A 1 3.19 2.70 -2.08
C GLY A 1 2.78 3.63 -0.96
N HIS A 2 2.91 4.92 -1.19
CA HIS A 2 2.39 5.98 -0.33
C HIS A 2 1.40 6.82 -1.14
N CYS A 3 0.42 7.42 -0.48
CA CYS A 3 -0.57 8.30 -1.10
C CYS A 3 -1.02 9.33 -0.07
N SER A 4 -1.50 10.48 -0.53
CA SER A 4 -2.14 11.50 0.31
C SER A 4 -3.62 11.22 0.60
N ASN A 5 -4.30 10.44 -0.25
CA ASN A 5 -5.70 10.08 -0.07
C ASN A 5 -5.96 8.61 -0.42
N LEU A 6 -6.14 7.81 0.63
CA LEU A 6 -6.34 6.37 0.53
C LEU A 6 -7.62 6.00 -0.24
N VAL A 7 -8.71 6.74 -0.02
CA VAL A 7 -10.02 6.47 -0.63
C VAL A 7 -9.97 6.68 -2.15
N ASN A 8 -9.36 7.78 -2.59
CA ASN A 8 -9.26 8.09 -4.00
C ASN A 8 -8.34 7.10 -4.71
N SER A 9 -7.17 6.78 -4.14
CA SER A 9 -6.26 5.79 -4.72
C SER A 9 -6.93 4.42 -4.91
N LEU A 10 -7.72 3.96 -3.93
CA LEU A 10 -8.44 2.69 -4.06
C LEU A 10 -9.48 2.72 -5.18
N LYS A 11 -10.27 3.80 -5.24
CA LYS A 11 -11.29 3.99 -6.28
C LYS A 11 -10.64 4.01 -7.66
N GLU A 12 -9.51 4.69 -7.81
CA GLU A 12 -8.77 4.74 -9.08
C GLU A 12 -8.23 3.37 -9.48
N HIS A 13 -7.59 2.64 -8.57
CA HIS A 13 -7.11 1.28 -8.86
C HIS A 13 -8.24 0.33 -9.23
N ASN A 14 -9.37 0.40 -8.50
CA ASN A 14 -10.55 -0.43 -8.77
C ASN A 14 -11.36 0.02 -9.99
N SER A 15 -11.12 1.22 -10.52
CA SER A 15 -11.75 1.69 -11.76
C SER A 15 -11.24 0.97 -13.02
N GLY A 16 -10.14 0.19 -12.92
CA GLY A 16 -9.62 -0.62 -14.02
C GLY A 16 -8.95 0.19 -15.15
N LYS A 17 -8.68 1.48 -14.94
CA LYS A 17 -8.02 2.36 -15.94
C LYS A 17 -6.60 1.91 -16.28
N THR A 18 -5.90 1.29 -15.35
CA THR A 18 -4.52 0.83 -15.52
C THR A 18 -4.48 -0.61 -16.04
N LYS A 19 -4.04 -0.80 -17.30
CA LYS A 19 -4.05 -2.09 -18.01
C LYS A 19 -3.37 -3.22 -17.25
N SER A 20 -2.23 -2.97 -16.60
CA SER A 20 -1.43 -4.00 -15.91
C SER A 20 -2.08 -4.54 -14.64
N ILE A 21 -2.89 -3.75 -13.95
CA ILE A 21 -3.54 -4.14 -12.68
C ILE A 21 -5.03 -4.50 -12.86
N ARG A 22 -5.63 -4.12 -14.00
CA ARG A 22 -7.04 -4.38 -14.32
C ARG A 22 -7.47 -5.85 -14.14
N PRO A 23 -6.66 -6.88 -14.46
CA PRO A 23 -7.07 -8.27 -14.24
C PRO A 23 -7.18 -8.68 -12.75
N PHE A 24 -6.64 -7.89 -11.82
CA PHE A 24 -6.53 -8.24 -10.40
C PHE A 24 -7.49 -7.46 -9.49
N ILE A 25 -8.36 -6.62 -10.06
CA ILE A 25 -9.44 -5.96 -9.32
C ILE A 25 -10.49 -7.01 -8.90
N PRO A 26 -11.17 -6.85 -7.75
CA PRO A 26 -11.11 -5.71 -6.84
C PRO A 26 -9.97 -5.78 -5.81
N PHE A 27 -9.27 -4.66 -5.63
CA PHE A 27 -8.31 -4.45 -4.56
C PHE A 27 -8.99 -4.01 -3.27
N LYS A 28 -8.40 -4.44 -2.14
CA LYS A 28 -8.72 -3.98 -0.78
C LYS A 28 -7.43 -3.70 -0.01
N TYR A 29 -7.43 -2.66 0.81
CA TYR A 29 -6.31 -2.44 1.73
C TYR A 29 -6.40 -3.41 2.92
N VAL A 30 -5.31 -4.11 3.19
CA VAL A 30 -5.17 -5.01 4.35
C VAL A 30 -4.35 -4.38 5.47
N TYR A 31 -3.56 -3.36 5.14
CA TYR A 31 -2.72 -2.62 6.06
C TYR A 31 -2.38 -1.24 5.50
N TYR A 32 -2.45 -0.21 6.33
CA TYR A 32 -1.94 1.12 6.04
C TYR A 32 -1.50 1.79 7.34
N GLU A 33 -0.61 2.77 7.22
CA GLU A 33 -0.15 3.62 8.30
C GLU A 33 -0.23 5.07 7.81
N GLU A 34 -0.58 6.00 8.70
CA GLU A 34 -0.67 7.43 8.40
C GLU A 34 0.54 8.14 9.01
N TYR A 35 1.06 9.12 8.28
CA TYR A 35 2.25 9.89 8.64
C TYR A 35 1.99 11.37 8.36
N THR A 36 2.51 12.24 9.22
CA THR A 36 2.41 13.70 9.02
C THR A 36 3.43 14.18 7.99
N ASN A 37 4.62 13.58 7.95
CA ASN A 37 5.67 13.92 7.00
C ASN A 37 5.72 12.89 5.85
N ARG A 38 5.83 13.39 4.62
CA ARG A 38 6.02 12.58 3.41
C ARG A 38 7.32 11.78 3.45
N GLU A 39 8.39 12.34 4.02
CA GLU A 39 9.70 11.68 4.07
C GLU A 39 9.64 10.42 4.95
N GLU A 40 9.02 10.52 6.13
CA GLU A 40 8.78 9.39 7.04
C GLU A 40 7.92 8.30 6.37
N ALA A 41 6.86 8.69 5.66
CA ALA A 41 6.01 7.76 4.91
C ALA A 41 6.82 6.98 3.85
N ILE A 42 7.72 7.66 3.15
CA ILE A 42 8.57 7.06 2.12
C ILE A 42 9.63 6.16 2.74
N GLU A 43 10.26 6.57 3.83
CA GLU A 43 11.23 5.75 4.57
C GLU A 43 10.56 4.46 5.06
N ARG A 44 9.36 4.57 5.63
CA ARG A 44 8.58 3.41 6.04
C ARG A 44 8.21 2.51 4.86
N GLU A 45 7.78 3.07 3.75
CA GLU A 45 7.49 2.30 2.54
C GLU A 45 8.73 1.53 2.06
N LYS A 46 9.91 2.17 2.08
CA LYS A 46 11.19 1.53 1.74
C LYS A 46 11.50 0.40 2.72
N TYR A 47 11.32 0.61 4.03
CA TYR A 47 11.48 -0.41 5.04
C TYR A 47 10.60 -1.65 4.73
N PHE A 48 9.33 -1.47 4.39
CA PHE A 48 8.44 -2.58 4.04
C PHE A 48 8.87 -3.41 2.83
N LYS A 49 9.71 -2.85 1.95
CA LYS A 49 10.28 -3.58 0.79
C LYS A 49 11.50 -4.43 1.16
N THR A 50 12.10 -4.22 2.34
CA THR A 50 13.22 -5.03 2.86
C THR A 50 12.77 -6.39 3.37
N ALA A 51 13.72 -7.31 3.60
CA ALA A 51 13.42 -8.63 4.17
C ALA A 51 12.79 -8.54 5.58
N ALA A 52 13.30 -7.65 6.43
CA ALA A 52 12.76 -7.42 7.76
C ALA A 52 11.34 -6.83 7.71
N GLY A 53 11.12 -5.84 6.85
CA GLY A 53 9.80 -5.24 6.67
C GLY A 53 8.75 -6.22 6.16
N ARG A 54 9.11 -7.12 5.23
CA ARG A 54 8.21 -8.19 4.77
C ARG A 54 7.84 -9.17 5.90
N ARG A 55 8.80 -9.52 6.78
CA ARG A 55 8.52 -10.34 7.97
C ARG A 55 7.59 -9.63 8.94
N PHE A 56 7.82 -8.33 9.18
CA PHE A 56 6.93 -7.50 9.98
C PHE A 56 5.49 -7.50 9.44
N LEU A 57 5.32 -7.27 8.13
CA LEU A 57 4.00 -7.25 7.50
C LEU A 57 3.28 -8.59 7.58
N LYS A 58 3.99 -9.72 7.37
CA LYS A 58 3.40 -11.06 7.54
C LYS A 58 2.85 -11.26 8.95
N ALA A 59 3.65 -10.94 9.96
CA ALA A 59 3.24 -11.03 11.36
C ALA A 59 2.06 -10.09 11.68
N LYS A 60 2.07 -8.86 11.13
CA LYS A 60 1.04 -7.85 11.38
C LYS A 60 -0.30 -8.17 10.74
N ILE A 61 -0.30 -8.66 9.50
CA ILE A 61 -1.51 -8.99 8.71
C ILE A 61 -2.02 -10.40 9.02
N LYS A 62 -1.31 -11.16 9.88
CA LYS A 62 -1.60 -12.58 10.18
C LYS A 62 -1.69 -13.42 8.89
N LEU A 63 -0.75 -13.17 7.99
CA LEU A 63 -0.57 -13.93 6.73
C LEU A 63 0.47 -15.05 6.91
#